data_AF-A0A089Z119-F1
#
_entry.id   AF-A0A089Z119-F1
#
_cell.length_a   1.000
_cell.length_b   1.000
_cell.length_c   1.000
_cell.angle_alpha   90.00
_cell.angle_beta   90.00
_cell.angle_gamma   90.00
#
_symmetry.space_group_name_H-M   'P 1'
#
loop_
_entity.id
_entity.type
_entity.pdbx_description
1 polymer ?
#
loop_
_entity_poly.entity_id
_entity_poly.type
_entity_poly.pdbx_seq_one_letter_code
_entity_poly.pdbx_strand_id
1 'polypeptide(L)'
;MAPLWCHDGAMDLTPYVDTLRRELAVAAEAGGDDARRLADRLTAPLESATRLTMLHVLSAAMDEITRELAPGSVDVRLRGLDPEFVVTLPPGDGGALAEPAGPAEPYSAPVQPEGDEGGTARVNLRLPAHLKARAEEAASREGLSVNAWLVRAVSAAVDGGARPRTAEKSQAVGQSFTGWVR
;
A
#
# COMPACT_ATOMS: atom_id res chain seq x y z
N MET A 1 1.39 -2.60 -3.63
CA MET A 1 2.73 -2.76 -4.21
C MET A 1 3.68 -2.13 -3.22
N ALA A 2 4.17 -2.92 -2.28
CA ALA A 2 5.29 -2.47 -1.46
C ALA A 2 6.49 -2.34 -2.40
N PRO A 3 7.29 -1.28 -2.30
CA PRO A 3 8.49 -1.16 -3.11
C PRO A 3 9.39 -2.38 -2.86
N LEU A 4 9.93 -2.96 -3.94
CA LEU A 4 10.83 -4.13 -3.94
C LEU A 4 12.19 -3.88 -3.27
N TRP A 5 12.35 -2.73 -2.61
CA TRP A 5 13.56 -2.28 -1.93
C TRP A 5 13.23 -1.67 -0.57
N CYS A 6 12.23 -2.22 0.14
CA CYS A 6 12.27 -2.14 1.59
C CYS A 6 13.56 -2.87 2.00
N HIS A 7 14.57 -2.13 2.45
CA HIS A 7 15.60 -2.77 3.26
C HIS A 7 14.86 -3.32 4.49
N ASP A 8 14.57 -4.62 4.49
CA ASP A 8 13.75 -5.31 5.51
C ASP A 8 14.44 -5.34 6.89
N GLY A 9 15.65 -4.79 7.01
CA GLY A 9 16.32 -4.57 8.28
C GLY A 9 15.94 -3.22 8.86
N ALA A 10 15.11 -3.21 9.90
CA ALA A 10 15.05 -2.07 10.81
C ALA A 10 16.49 -1.75 11.27
N MET A 11 16.90 -0.49 11.12
CA MET A 11 18.24 -0.06 11.48
C MET A 11 18.36 -0.01 13.00
N ASP A 12 19.25 -0.83 13.56
CA ASP A 12 19.58 -0.76 14.98
C ASP A 12 20.59 0.36 15.23
N LEU A 13 20.16 1.41 15.96
CA LEU A 13 21.01 2.54 16.34
C LEU A 13 21.87 2.25 17.58
N THR A 14 21.60 1.15 18.29
CA THR A 14 22.26 0.80 19.56
C THR A 14 23.79 0.71 19.43
N PRO A 15 24.38 0.09 18.39
CA PRO A 15 25.84 0.00 18.26
C PRO A 15 26.52 1.37 18.14
N TYR A 16 25.88 2.33 17.49
CA TYR A 16 26.41 3.68 17.34
C TYR A 16 26.38 4.46 18.66
N VAL A 17 25.29 4.31 19.41
CA VAL A 17 25.16 4.93 20.73
C VAL A 17 26.12 4.29 21.74
N ASP A 18 26.28 2.96 21.69
CA ASP A 18 27.23 2.24 22.54
C ASP A 18 28.68 2.62 22.25
N THR A 19 29.01 2.86 20.98
CA THR A 19 30.33 3.37 20.59
C THR A 19 30.57 4.74 21.23
N LEU A 20 29.63 5.68 21.09
CA LEU A 20 29.74 7.01 21.71
C LEU A 20 29.86 6.95 23.24
N ARG A 21 29.12 6.04 23.89
CA ARG A 21 29.21 5.80 25.34
C ARG A 21 30.60 5.31 25.73
N ARG A 22 31.18 4.39 24.96
CA ARG A 22 32.52 3.85 25.20
C ARG A 22 33.58 4.95 25.04
N GLU A 23 33.48 5.75 23.99
CA GLU A 23 34.40 6.88 23.77
C GLU A 23 34.30 7.93 24.89
N LEU A 24 33.08 8.23 25.35
CA LEU A 24 32.87 9.12 26.49
C LEU A 24 33.54 8.58 27.77
N ALA A 25 33.41 7.27 28.04
CA ALA A 25 34.05 6.64 29.19
C ALA A 25 35.59 6.73 29.09
N VAL A 26 36.17 6.41 27.92
CA VAL A 26 37.61 6.52 27.67
C VAL A 26 38.11 7.95 27.87
N ALA A 27 37.38 8.94 27.38
CA ALA A 27 37.73 10.35 27.59
C ALA A 27 37.63 10.78 29.06
N ALA A 28 36.62 10.27 29.78
CA ALA A 28 36.43 10.58 31.20
C ALA A 28 37.52 9.98 32.10
N GLU A 29 38.04 8.80 31.76
CA GLU A 29 39.18 8.18 32.46
C GLU A 29 40.41 9.09 32.49
N ALA A 30 40.71 9.77 31.37
CA ALA A 30 41.82 10.70 31.27
C ALA A 30 41.61 11.99 32.09
N GLY A 31 40.36 12.32 32.43
CA GLY A 31 39.97 13.51 33.18
C GLY A 31 39.92 13.34 34.70
N GLY A 32 40.19 12.14 35.22
CA GLY A 32 40.17 11.84 36.66
C GLY A 32 38.77 11.60 37.24
N ASP A 33 38.70 11.42 38.56
CA ASP A 33 37.52 10.89 39.26
C ASP A 33 36.27 11.80 39.18
N ASP A 34 36.45 13.12 39.06
CA ASP A 34 35.35 14.06 38.86
C ASP A 34 34.73 13.93 37.46
N ALA A 35 35.57 13.80 36.43
CA ALA A 35 35.13 13.60 35.05
C ALA A 35 34.41 12.25 34.88
N ARG A 36 34.93 11.20 35.52
CA ARG A 36 34.32 9.86 35.54
C ARG A 36 32.91 9.90 36.15
N ARG A 37 32.76 10.53 37.32
CA ARG A 37 31.45 10.71 37.99
C ARG A 37 30.47 11.54 37.17
N LEU A 38 30.95 12.54 36.43
CA LEU A 38 30.11 13.32 35.54
C LEU A 38 29.64 12.50 34.34
N ALA A 39 30.54 11.75 33.70
CA ALA A 39 30.22 10.89 32.56
C ALA A 39 29.16 9.82 32.92
N ASP A 40 29.29 9.20 34.09
CA ASP A 40 28.30 8.22 34.57
C ASP A 40 26.90 8.83 34.70
N ARG A 41 26.81 10.05 35.21
CA ARG A 41 25.52 10.77 35.35
C ARG A 41 24.94 11.22 34.00
N LEU A 42 25.80 11.49 33.01
CA LEU A 42 25.37 11.98 31.69
C LEU A 42 25.06 10.86 30.70
N THR A 43 25.54 9.63 30.94
CA THR A 43 25.41 8.51 29.99
C THR A 43 23.96 8.23 29.60
N ALA A 44 23.06 8.05 30.57
CA ALA A 44 21.64 7.75 30.31
C ALA A 44 20.89 8.89 29.58
N PRO A 45 20.98 10.17 29.99
CA PRO A 45 20.33 11.25 29.24
C PRO A 45 20.95 11.49 27.86
N LEU A 46 22.26 11.27 27.68
CA LEU A 46 22.91 11.39 26.38
C LEU A 46 22.45 10.32 25.40
N GLU A 47 22.22 9.08 25.84
CA GLU A 47 21.72 8.02 24.96
C GLU A 47 20.42 8.42 24.23
N SER A 48 19.44 8.95 24.99
CA SER A 48 18.17 9.39 24.42
C SER A 48 18.34 10.58 23.47
N ALA A 49 19.16 11.56 23.86
CA ALA A 49 19.42 12.76 23.05
C ALA A 49 20.16 12.43 21.75
N THR A 50 21.17 11.55 21.81
CA THR A 50 21.93 11.08 20.65
C THR A 50 21.03 10.34 19.68
N ARG A 51 20.20 9.40 20.16
CA ARG A 51 19.27 8.65 19.30
C ARG A 51 18.30 9.59 18.59
N LEU A 52 17.68 10.51 19.32
CA LEU A 52 16.78 11.51 18.73
C LEU A 52 17.49 12.39 17.69
N THR A 53 18.72 12.81 17.98
CA THR A 53 19.52 13.62 17.05
C THR A 53 19.84 12.84 15.78
N MET A 54 20.21 11.56 15.89
CA MET A 54 20.44 10.69 14.72
C MET A 54 19.17 10.56 13.88
N LEU A 55 18.01 10.36 14.49
CA LEU A 55 16.73 10.31 13.77
C LEU A 55 16.44 11.62 13.02
N HIS A 56 16.68 12.78 13.64
CA HIS A 56 16.52 14.07 12.95
C HIS A 56 17.47 14.22 11.76
N VAL A 57 18.74 13.82 11.92
CA VAL A 57 19.74 13.88 10.83
C VAL A 57 19.34 12.95 9.69
N LEU A 58 18.91 11.72 9.99
CA LEU A 58 18.43 10.76 8.99
C LEU A 58 17.23 11.31 8.22
N SER A 59 16.21 11.84 8.92
CA SER A 59 15.03 12.42 8.28
C SER A 59 15.40 13.60 7.38
N ALA A 60 16.24 14.53 7.86
CA ALA A 60 16.66 15.68 7.07
C ALA A 60 17.47 15.26 5.82
N ALA A 61 18.35 14.27 5.95
CA ALA A 61 19.10 13.73 4.81
C ALA A 61 18.18 13.06 3.79
N MET A 62 17.16 12.32 4.24
CA MET A 62 16.21 11.68 3.32
C MET A 62 15.32 12.69 2.60
N ASP A 63 14.97 13.81 3.24
CA ASP A 63 14.26 14.92 2.58
C ASP A 63 15.08 15.53 1.44
N GLU A 64 16.40 15.67 1.62
CA GLU A 64 17.30 16.15 0.58
C GLU A 64 17.37 15.15 -0.58
N ILE A 65 17.59 13.87 -0.30
CA ILE A 65 17.64 12.81 -1.30
C ILE A 65 16.31 12.69 -2.06
N THR A 66 15.18 12.77 -1.37
CA THR A 66 13.85 12.68 -1.99
C THR A 66 13.61 13.80 -3.00
N ARG A 67 14.13 15.01 -2.76
CA ARG A 67 14.05 16.11 -3.73
C ARG A 67 14.83 15.81 -5.00
N GLU A 68 15.98 15.14 -4.87
CA GLU A 68 16.84 14.78 -6.00
C GLU A 68 16.35 13.53 -6.75
N LEU A 69 15.63 12.63 -6.07
CA LEU A 69 15.19 11.34 -6.61
C LEU A 69 13.88 11.39 -7.42
N ALA A 70 13.22 12.55 -7.52
CA ALA A 70 11.92 12.68 -8.18
C ALA A 70 11.93 12.11 -9.63
N PRO A 71 10.92 11.31 -10.05
CA PRO A 71 9.65 11.03 -9.37
C PRO A 71 9.65 9.93 -8.28
N GLY A 72 10.81 9.42 -7.87
CA GLY A 72 10.96 8.54 -6.70
C GLY A 72 11.04 9.30 -5.36
N SER A 73 11.08 8.56 -4.26
CA SER A 73 11.26 9.07 -2.88
C SER A 73 12.06 8.11 -2.02
N VAL A 74 12.67 8.61 -0.95
CA VAL A 74 13.19 7.80 0.16
C VAL A 74 12.63 8.35 1.45
N ASP A 75 11.86 7.54 2.16
CA ASP A 75 11.18 7.94 3.39
C ASP A 75 11.74 7.16 4.59
N VAL A 76 11.79 7.78 5.77
CA VAL A 76 12.11 7.09 7.03
C VAL A 76 10.81 6.78 7.77
N ARG A 77 10.60 5.51 8.11
CA ARG A 77 9.49 5.03 8.95
C ARG A 77 10.03 4.50 10.26
N LEU A 78 9.29 4.67 11.34
CA LEU A 78 9.69 4.15 12.66
C LEU A 78 8.87 2.91 13.00
N ARG A 79 9.55 1.82 13.39
CA ARG A 79 8.94 0.67 14.08
C ARG A 79 9.43 0.67 15.51
N GLY A 80 8.61 1.17 16.43
CA GLY A 80 9.09 1.46 17.78
C GLY A 80 10.15 2.57 17.75
N LEU A 81 11.40 2.22 18.09
CA LEU A 81 12.55 3.13 18.07
C LEU A 81 13.52 2.88 16.91
N ASP A 82 13.22 1.89 16.06
CA ASP A 82 14.11 1.46 15.00
C ASP A 82 13.65 2.07 13.66
N PRO A 83 14.49 2.88 13.00
CA PRO A 83 14.17 3.45 11.70
C PRO A 83 14.26 2.42 10.57
N GLU A 84 13.34 2.50 9.62
CA GLU A 84 13.24 1.69 8.40
C GLU A 84 13.18 2.63 7.20
N PHE A 85 14.02 2.39 6.19
CA PHE A 85 13.99 3.16 4.95
C PHE A 85 13.01 2.55 3.95
N VAL A 86 12.13 3.38 3.41
CA VAL A 86 11.22 3.01 2.34
C VAL A 86 11.60 3.77 1.09
N VAL A 87 12.13 3.04 0.11
CA VAL A 87 12.57 3.61 -1.17
C VAL A 87 11.49 3.39 -2.21
N THR A 88 10.93 4.45 -2.76
CA THR A 88 10.05 4.42 -3.93
C THR A 88 10.85 4.82 -5.17
N LEU A 89 11.07 3.89 -6.09
CA LEU A 89 11.79 4.20 -7.33
C LEU A 89 10.88 4.88 -8.35
N PRO A 90 11.40 5.82 -9.16
CA PRO A 90 10.64 6.42 -10.24
C PRO A 90 10.19 5.36 -11.26
N PRO A 91 8.99 5.50 -11.87
CA PRO A 91 8.53 4.60 -12.94
C PRO A 91 9.39 4.77 -14.19
N GLY A 92 10.54 4.09 -14.25
CA GLY A 92 11.47 4.14 -15.37
C GLY A 92 12.80 3.41 -15.15
N ASP A 93 13.30 3.35 -13.92
CA ASP A 93 14.66 2.84 -13.63
C ASP A 93 14.70 1.41 -13.06
N GLY A 94 13.55 0.73 -13.00
CA GLY A 94 13.52 -0.72 -13.02
C GLY A 94 13.82 -1.15 -14.44
N GLY A 95 15.09 -1.47 -14.71
CA GLY A 95 15.53 -1.95 -16.01
C GLY A 95 14.49 -2.87 -16.64
N ALA A 96 14.07 -2.52 -17.85
CA ALA A 96 13.42 -3.44 -18.75
C ALA A 96 14.38 -4.60 -19.03
N LEU A 97 14.48 -5.56 -18.10
CA LEU A 97 14.36 -6.94 -18.51
C LEU A 97 12.94 -7.03 -19.05
N ALA A 98 12.86 -6.85 -20.37
CA ALA A 98 11.75 -7.31 -21.16
C ALA A 98 11.59 -8.81 -20.84
N GLU A 99 10.77 -9.13 -19.84
CA GLU A 99 10.02 -10.36 -19.92
C GLU A 99 8.96 -10.11 -21.00
N PRO A 100 8.87 -10.99 -22.01
CA PRO A 100 7.88 -10.85 -23.05
C PRO A 100 6.51 -10.86 -22.39
N ALA A 101 5.59 -10.11 -22.96
CA ALA A 101 4.17 -10.22 -22.68
C ALA A 101 3.73 -11.68 -22.86
N GLY A 102 3.80 -12.44 -21.78
CA GLY A 102 3.33 -13.81 -21.64
C GLY A 102 2.07 -13.78 -20.78
N PRO A 103 0.93 -14.33 -21.24
CA PRO A 103 -0.30 -14.34 -20.45
C PRO A 103 -0.11 -15.25 -19.23
N ALA A 104 -0.01 -14.67 -18.04
CA ALA A 104 0.09 -15.44 -16.80
C ALA A 104 -1.09 -15.11 -15.87
N GLU A 105 -2.12 -15.95 -15.99
CA GLU A 105 -2.93 -16.38 -14.85
C GLU A 105 -2.04 -17.22 -13.87
N PRO A 106 -2.56 -17.83 -12.80
CA PRO A 106 -2.97 -17.25 -11.52
C PRO A 106 -2.33 -18.01 -10.32
N TYR A 107 -1.87 -17.37 -9.24
CA TYR A 107 -1.69 -18.09 -7.95
C TYR A 107 -1.53 -17.11 -6.77
N SER A 108 -2.54 -16.96 -5.90
CA SER A 108 -2.78 -17.68 -4.63
C SER A 108 -2.04 -17.09 -3.44
N ALA A 109 -2.80 -16.48 -2.54
CA ALA A 109 -2.38 -16.27 -1.16
C ALA A 109 -2.90 -17.44 -0.30
N PRO A 110 -2.08 -17.98 0.64
CA PRO A 110 -2.51 -19.03 1.53
C PRO A 110 -3.44 -18.50 2.62
N VAL A 111 -4.37 -19.39 2.99
CA VAL A 111 -5.44 -19.31 3.97
C VAL A 111 -4.89 -19.05 5.39
N GLN A 112 -5.62 -18.27 6.19
CA GLN A 112 -5.81 -18.60 7.60
C GLN A 112 -7.32 -18.64 7.93
N PRO A 113 -7.74 -19.52 8.85
CA PRO A 113 -9.10 -20.02 8.91
C PRO A 113 -10.00 -19.27 9.91
N GLU A 114 -11.28 -19.63 9.84
CA GLU A 114 -12.36 -19.44 10.82
C GLU A 114 -13.14 -18.10 10.81
N GLY A 115 -14.24 -18.12 10.03
CA GLY A 115 -15.58 -17.83 10.56
C GLY A 115 -16.15 -16.43 10.39
N ASP A 116 -16.75 -16.13 9.24
CA ASP A 116 -18.16 -15.68 9.17
C ASP A 116 -18.67 -15.70 7.72
N GLU A 117 -19.90 -16.15 7.51
CA GLU A 117 -20.59 -16.16 6.20
C GLU A 117 -20.63 -14.74 5.60
N GLY A 118 -20.02 -14.54 4.42
CA GLY A 118 -20.17 -13.31 3.62
C GLY A 118 -18.92 -12.44 3.43
N GLY A 119 -17.71 -13.02 3.44
CA GLY A 119 -16.45 -12.27 3.27
C GLY A 119 -16.33 -11.53 1.93
N THR A 120 -16.11 -10.21 1.99
CA THR A 120 -15.88 -9.35 0.81
C THR A 120 -14.43 -9.45 0.32
N ALA A 121 -14.22 -9.67 -0.98
CA ALA A 121 -12.89 -9.67 -1.58
C ALA A 121 -12.40 -8.24 -1.86
N ARG A 122 -11.17 -7.91 -1.46
CA ARG A 122 -10.59 -6.59 -1.67
C ARG A 122 -10.03 -6.44 -3.09
N VAL A 123 -10.51 -5.45 -3.84
CA VAL A 123 -10.10 -5.16 -5.23
C VAL A 123 -9.53 -3.74 -5.34
N ASN A 124 -8.39 -3.56 -6.02
CA ASN A 124 -7.87 -2.24 -6.39
C ASN A 124 -8.22 -1.92 -7.85
N LEU A 125 -9.18 -1.03 -8.07
CA LEU A 125 -9.66 -0.64 -9.39
C LEU A 125 -9.09 0.72 -9.81
N ARG A 126 -8.48 0.79 -11.01
CA ARG A 126 -8.02 2.06 -11.61
C ARG A 126 -9.00 2.46 -12.71
N LEU A 127 -9.67 3.59 -12.54
CA LEU A 127 -10.62 4.14 -13.51
C LEU A 127 -10.07 5.43 -14.12
N PRO A 128 -10.24 5.66 -15.43
CA PRO A 128 -10.13 6.99 -16.02
C PRO A 128 -10.99 8.02 -15.26
N ALA A 129 -10.49 9.26 -15.11
CA ALA A 129 -11.12 10.29 -14.27
C ALA A 129 -12.60 10.55 -14.61
N HIS A 130 -12.95 10.51 -15.90
CA HIS A 130 -14.32 10.70 -16.37
C HIS A 130 -15.26 9.55 -15.99
N LEU A 131 -14.76 8.31 -15.89
CA LEU A 131 -15.57 7.16 -15.46
C LEU A 131 -15.80 7.16 -13.95
N LYS A 132 -14.80 7.57 -13.16
CA LYS A 132 -14.96 7.76 -11.71
C LYS A 132 -16.05 8.79 -11.40
N ALA A 133 -16.00 9.97 -12.03
CA ALA A 133 -16.98 11.03 -11.82
C ALA A 133 -18.41 10.59 -12.16
N ARG A 134 -18.60 9.85 -13.27
CA ARG A 134 -19.91 9.31 -13.65
C ARG A 134 -20.43 8.25 -12.68
N ALA A 135 -19.55 7.42 -12.11
CA ALA A 135 -19.93 6.43 -11.11
C ALA A 135 -20.35 7.08 -9.79
N GLU A 136 -19.64 8.13 -9.36
CA GLU A 136 -19.99 8.92 -8.16
C GLU A 136 -21.35 9.60 -8.30
N GLU A 137 -21.64 10.17 -9.47
CA GLU A 137 -22.92 10.80 -9.75
C GLU A 137 -24.08 9.79 -9.77
N ALA A 138 -23.88 8.63 -10.42
CA ALA A 138 -24.88 7.57 -10.46
C ALA A 138 -25.17 6.98 -9.06
N ALA A 139 -24.13 6.78 -8.26
CA ALA A 139 -24.27 6.34 -6.87
C ALA A 139 -25.05 7.36 -6.02
N SER A 140 -24.75 8.66 -6.20
CA SER A 140 -25.43 9.75 -5.48
C SER A 140 -26.92 9.85 -5.82
N ARG A 141 -27.30 9.70 -7.10
CA ARG A 141 -28.72 9.71 -7.53
C ARG A 141 -29.52 8.58 -6.90
N GLU A 142 -28.87 7.47 -6.59
CA GLU A 142 -29.49 6.28 -6.02
C GLU A 142 -29.33 6.19 -4.50
N GLY A 143 -28.72 7.20 -3.86
CA GLY A 143 -28.51 7.25 -2.42
C GLY A 143 -27.56 6.15 -1.90
N LEU A 144 -26.70 5.62 -2.76
CA LEU A 144 -25.77 4.54 -2.44
C LEU A 144 -24.34 5.05 -2.32
N SER A 145 -23.51 4.35 -1.54
CA SER A 145 -22.07 4.53 -1.63
C SER A 145 -21.55 4.04 -2.98
N VAL A 146 -20.45 4.62 -3.46
CA VAL A 146 -19.83 4.23 -4.73
C VAL A 146 -19.50 2.73 -4.74
N ASN A 147 -19.01 2.18 -3.63
CA ASN A 147 -18.73 0.76 -3.50
C ASN A 147 -20.00 -0.10 -3.63
N ALA A 148 -21.09 0.27 -2.94
CA ALA A 148 -22.36 -0.47 -3.03
C ALA A 148 -22.97 -0.39 -4.44
N TRP A 149 -22.89 0.77 -5.08
CA TRP A 149 -23.34 0.98 -6.45
C TRP A 149 -22.53 0.12 -7.44
N LEU A 150 -21.20 0.10 -7.32
CA LEU A 150 -20.31 -0.71 -8.15
C LEU A 150 -20.55 -2.21 -7.97
N VAL A 151 -20.68 -2.70 -6.73
CA VAL A 151 -20.97 -4.12 -6.46
C VAL A 151 -22.27 -4.55 -7.13
N ARG A 152 -23.32 -3.73 -7.04
CA ARG A 152 -24.60 -4.02 -7.68
C ARG A 152 -24.53 -3.93 -9.21
N ALA A 153 -23.79 -2.97 -9.77
CA ALA A 153 -23.59 -2.86 -11.21
C ALA A 153 -22.83 -4.07 -11.77
N VAL A 154 -21.80 -4.54 -11.06
CA VAL A 154 -21.05 -5.76 -11.42
C VAL A 154 -21.94 -6.99 -11.27
N SER A 155 -22.70 -7.11 -10.19
CA SER A 155 -23.64 -8.23 -9.99
C SER A 155 -24.65 -8.28 -11.14
N ALA A 156 -25.26 -7.15 -11.51
CA ALA A 156 -26.19 -7.08 -12.64
C ALA A 156 -25.54 -7.44 -13.99
N ALA A 157 -24.27 -7.08 -14.20
CA ALA A 157 -23.55 -7.44 -15.42
C ALA A 157 -23.18 -8.93 -15.48
N VAL A 158 -22.80 -9.52 -14.33
CA VAL A 158 -22.45 -10.94 -14.21
C VAL A 158 -23.70 -11.82 -14.29
N ASP A 159 -24.75 -11.48 -13.55
CA ASP A 159 -26.04 -12.19 -13.55
C ASP A 159 -26.79 -11.99 -14.89
N GLY A 160 -26.61 -10.83 -15.52
CA GLY A 160 -27.18 -10.50 -16.83
C GLY A 160 -26.48 -11.19 -18.02
N GLY A 161 -25.24 -11.66 -17.84
CA GLY A 161 -24.49 -12.40 -18.86
C GLY A 161 -24.94 -13.86 -19.03
N ALA A 162 -25.64 -14.40 -18.04
CA ALA A 162 -26.14 -15.77 -18.01
C ALA A 162 -27.66 -15.87 -18.27
N ARG A 163 -28.20 -15.03 -19.17
CA ARG A 163 -29.52 -15.34 -19.73
C ARG A 163 -29.34 -16.27 -20.94
N PRO A 164 -29.75 -17.55 -20.87
CA PRO A 164 -29.92 -18.35 -22.07
C PRO A 164 -30.90 -17.60 -22.97
N ARG A 165 -30.60 -17.62 -24.28
CA ARG A 165 -31.57 -17.30 -25.33
C ARG A 165 -32.87 -18.00 -24.95
N THR A 166 -33.90 -17.24 -24.58
CA THR A 166 -35.23 -17.81 -24.40
C THR A 166 -35.61 -18.41 -25.73
N ALA A 167 -35.60 -19.75 -25.74
CA ALA A 167 -36.18 -20.56 -26.78
C ALA A 167 -37.59 -20.07 -27.08
N GLU A 168 -37.89 -20.12 -28.37
CA GLU A 168 -39.20 -19.99 -28.99
C GLU A 168 -40.33 -20.42 -28.07
N LYS A 169 -41.21 -19.46 -27.74
CA LYS A 169 -42.59 -19.81 -27.41
C LYS A 169 -43.29 -20.07 -28.73
N SER A 170 -43.29 -21.33 -29.14
CA SER A 170 -44.32 -21.91 -30.00
C SER A 170 -45.69 -21.63 -29.38
N GLN A 171 -46.36 -20.57 -29.83
CA GLN A 171 -47.80 -20.41 -29.70
C GLN A 171 -48.43 -20.94 -30.98
N ALA A 172 -48.78 -22.22 -30.94
CA ALA A 172 -49.81 -22.75 -31.82
C ALA A 172 -51.18 -22.49 -31.18
N VAL A 173 -52.16 -22.25 -32.05
CA VAL A 173 -53.62 -22.28 -31.87
C VAL A 173 -54.28 -20.95 -31.51
N GLY A 174 -54.87 -20.35 -32.55
CA GLY A 174 -55.85 -19.27 -32.48
C GLY A 174 -56.24 -18.80 -33.87
N GLN A 175 -57.00 -19.63 -34.60
CA GLN A 175 -57.61 -19.27 -35.88
C GLN A 175 -58.48 -18.01 -35.75
N SER A 176 -58.27 -17.01 -36.61
CA SER A 176 -59.37 -16.16 -37.07
C SER A 176 -59.09 -15.63 -38.48
N PHE A 177 -60.03 -15.97 -39.36
CA PHE A 177 -60.16 -15.53 -40.74
C PHE A 177 -61.07 -14.29 -40.77
N THR A 178 -60.61 -13.19 -41.37
CA THR A 178 -61.42 -12.10 -41.99
C THR A 178 -60.40 -11.21 -42.70
N GLY A 179 -60.36 -10.93 -44.00
CA GLY A 179 -61.40 -10.86 -45.02
C GLY A 179 -61.16 -9.52 -45.75
N TRP A 180 -60.55 -9.53 -46.93
CA TRP A 180 -60.30 -8.32 -47.72
C TRP A 180 -61.47 -8.08 -48.67
N VAL A 181 -61.98 -6.84 -48.69
CA VAL A 181 -62.85 -6.34 -49.77
C VAL A 181 -62.18 -5.09 -50.35
N ARG A 182 -62.07 -5.16 -51.68
CA ARG A 182 -61.59 -4.22 -52.72
C ARG A 182 -61.25 -2.78 -52.34
#